data_AF-A0A954JZP9-F1
#
_entry.id   AF-A0A954JZP9-F1
#
_cell.length_a   1.000
_cell.length_b   1.000
_cell.length_c   1.000
_cell.angle_alpha   90.00
_cell.angle_beta   90.00
_cell.angle_gamma   90.00
#
_symmetry.space_group_name_H-M   'P 1'
#
loop_
_entity.id
_entity.type
_entity.pdbx_description
1 polymer ?
#
loop_
_entity_poly.entity_id
_entity_poly.type
_entity_poly.pdbx_seq_one_letter_code
_entity_poly.pdbx_strand_id
1 'polypeptide(L)'
;MLHNHGKRARRLRAAGGQSGMADSAEIAEARILLAAAIDGTGNNLENPEWGSAGENLIRLATAEYADAISEVGGEDRPSAREISNTVSDSGGADVISDRMMSAMIYAWGQFIDHDITLTQSGTTEVTSIAVPAGDPSFDPFNTGTATIDTMRSAFDPATGTSTSSPREQVNQISAFLDGSMVYGSNDATAAALRTFSGGMLKTSAGNMLPINNVETFPDGTLEMDNANPFVASDELFAAGDARANENVELTALQTLFVREHNYQARKIAAGNPDLSDEEIYQQARSIVIAEIQAITYNEWLPSLLGKGAIDSYTGYDAAVNPGISNEFATAAFRFGHSLLGDDIEFLDNNGLEVHEGVAL
;
A
#
# COMPACT_ATOMS: atom_id res chain seq x y z
N MET A 1 45.94 70.36 -18.05
CA MET A 1 46.77 70.45 -19.27
C MET A 1 46.60 69.17 -20.06
N LEU A 2 46.34 69.32 -21.37
CA LEU A 2 46.51 68.34 -22.47
C LEU A 2 45.65 67.06 -22.41
N HIS A 3 44.46 67.06 -23.02
CA HIS A 3 44.19 66.61 -24.41
C HIS A 3 44.62 65.17 -24.71
N ASN A 4 43.65 64.28 -24.92
CA ASN A 4 43.64 63.54 -26.18
C ASN A 4 42.22 63.13 -26.62
N HIS A 5 41.97 63.29 -27.91
CA HIS A 5 40.71 63.05 -28.61
C HIS A 5 40.63 61.62 -29.15
N GLY A 6 39.47 60.99 -29.07
CA GLY A 6 39.08 59.85 -29.89
C GLY A 6 37.58 59.92 -30.20
N LYS A 7 37.23 60.21 -31.45
CA LYS A 7 35.86 60.34 -31.97
C LYS A 7 35.34 58.99 -32.50
N ARG A 8 33.99 58.90 -32.51
CA ARG A 8 33.07 58.02 -33.29
C ARG A 8 32.61 56.76 -32.52
N ALA A 9 31.33 56.39 -32.44
CA ALA A 9 30.14 56.80 -33.20
C ALA A 9 28.85 56.76 -32.35
N ARG A 10 27.90 57.62 -32.71
CA ARG A 10 26.49 57.67 -32.27
C ARG A 10 25.73 56.42 -32.71
N ARG A 11 24.83 55.91 -31.86
CA ARG A 11 23.38 55.99 -32.10
C ARG A 11 22.56 55.72 -30.84
N LEU A 12 21.48 56.49 -30.71
CA LEU A 12 20.53 56.57 -29.62
C LEU A 12 19.43 55.51 -29.73
N ARG A 13 19.02 55.02 -28.55
CA ARG A 13 17.67 54.64 -28.06
C ARG A 13 16.71 53.89 -28.99
N ALA A 14 16.16 52.79 -28.44
CA ALA A 14 14.71 52.60 -28.39
C ALA A 14 14.34 51.83 -27.11
N ALA A 15 13.40 52.38 -26.34
CA ALA A 15 12.62 51.65 -25.36
C ALA A 15 11.53 50.87 -26.10
N GLY A 16 11.23 49.65 -25.65
CA GLY A 16 10.14 48.84 -26.17
C GLY A 16 10.14 47.50 -25.44
N GLY A 17 9.12 47.29 -24.60
CA GLY A 17 8.96 46.05 -23.86
C GLY A 17 8.60 44.89 -24.77
N GLN A 18 8.89 43.69 -24.28
CA GLN A 18 8.11 42.49 -24.57
C GLN A 18 8.27 41.55 -23.37
N SER A 19 7.29 41.64 -22.47
CA SER A 19 6.79 40.52 -21.68
C SER A 19 6.35 39.41 -22.64
N GLY A 20 6.89 38.20 -22.53
CA GLY A 20 6.43 37.09 -23.36
C GLY A 20 7.33 35.86 -23.49
N MET A 21 8.19 35.55 -22.51
CA MET A 21 8.97 34.31 -22.53
C MET A 21 9.10 33.73 -21.11
N ALA A 22 7.96 33.46 -20.47
CA ALA A 22 7.90 32.67 -19.24
C ALA A 22 6.69 31.74 -19.20
N ASP A 23 6.07 31.43 -20.35
CA ASP A 23 4.75 30.78 -20.40
C ASP A 23 4.64 29.70 -21.49
N SER A 24 5.75 29.04 -21.82
CA SER A 24 5.78 28.07 -22.92
C SER A 24 6.56 26.79 -22.62
N ALA A 25 6.56 26.37 -21.36
CA ALA A 25 7.19 25.12 -20.94
C ALA A 25 6.21 24.28 -20.10
N GLU A 26 5.03 23.99 -20.66
CA GLU A 26 4.16 22.86 -20.30
C GLU A 26 2.95 22.80 -21.24
N ILE A 27 3.18 22.80 -22.56
CA ILE A 27 2.21 22.14 -23.43
C ILE A 27 2.62 20.67 -23.40
N ALA A 28 2.03 19.95 -22.46
CA ALA A 28 2.08 18.49 -22.43
C ALA A 28 1.68 18.01 -23.83
N GLU A 29 2.64 17.50 -24.60
CA GLU A 29 2.28 16.54 -25.63
C GLU A 29 1.43 15.49 -24.91
N ALA A 30 0.25 15.20 -25.46
CA ALA A 30 -0.57 14.09 -25.04
C ALA A 30 0.24 12.80 -25.28
N ARG A 31 1.17 12.51 -24.38
CA ARG A 31 1.61 11.16 -24.12
C ARG A 31 0.32 10.48 -23.70
N ILE A 32 -0.19 9.63 -24.57
CA ILE A 32 -1.18 8.63 -24.20
C ILE A 32 -0.53 7.92 -23.01
N LEU A 33 -0.91 8.32 -21.79
CA LEU A 33 -0.72 7.50 -20.62
C LEU A 33 -1.50 6.24 -20.96
N LEU A 34 -0.79 5.19 -21.37
CA LEU A 34 -1.39 3.88 -21.48
C LEU A 34 -1.90 3.60 -20.06
N ALA A 35 -3.23 3.56 -19.89
CA ALA A 35 -3.81 3.23 -18.60
C ALA A 35 -3.24 1.86 -18.19
N ALA A 36 -2.44 1.84 -17.13
CA ALA A 36 -1.95 0.59 -16.58
C ALA A 36 -3.16 -0.24 -16.17
N ALA A 37 -3.15 -1.53 -16.52
CA ALA A 37 -4.21 -2.45 -16.11
C ALA A 37 -4.37 -2.39 -14.58
N ILE A 38 -5.60 -2.51 -14.10
CA ILE A 38 -5.90 -2.39 -12.66
C ILE A 38 -5.30 -3.58 -11.89
N ASP A 39 -5.23 -4.74 -12.51
CA ASP A 39 -4.67 -5.97 -11.95
C ASP A 39 -3.16 -6.10 -12.14
N GLY A 40 -2.50 -5.14 -12.81
CA GLY A 40 -1.07 -5.19 -13.13
C GLY A 40 -0.71 -5.98 -14.40
N THR A 41 -1.66 -6.63 -15.06
CA THR A 41 -1.40 -7.45 -16.25
C THR A 41 -0.86 -6.60 -17.41
N GLY A 42 0.13 -7.15 -18.12
CA GLY A 42 0.75 -6.53 -19.29
C GLY A 42 1.79 -5.46 -18.97
N ASN A 43 2.18 -5.29 -17.70
CA ASN A 43 3.26 -4.39 -17.30
C ASN A 43 4.59 -4.79 -17.96
N ASN A 44 4.91 -6.10 -17.94
CA ASN A 44 6.04 -6.65 -18.68
C ASN A 44 5.59 -7.20 -20.04
N LEU A 45 6.23 -6.76 -21.13
CA LEU A 45 5.83 -7.11 -22.50
C LEU A 45 6.12 -8.58 -22.88
N GLU A 46 7.15 -9.18 -22.29
CA GLU A 46 7.57 -10.57 -22.58
C GLU A 46 6.91 -11.57 -21.63
N ASN A 47 6.61 -11.14 -20.41
CA ASN A 47 5.96 -11.93 -19.37
C ASN A 47 4.73 -11.18 -18.83
N PRO A 48 3.60 -11.14 -19.55
CA PRO A 48 2.46 -10.28 -19.22
C PRO A 48 1.87 -10.46 -17.83
N GLU A 49 1.97 -11.66 -17.26
CA GLU A 49 1.43 -11.97 -15.92
C GLU A 49 2.37 -11.57 -14.79
N TRP A 50 3.65 -11.27 -15.05
CA TRP A 50 4.59 -10.99 -13.97
C TRP A 50 4.17 -9.81 -13.10
N GLY A 51 3.82 -10.11 -11.85
CA GLY A 51 3.37 -9.14 -10.86
C GLY A 51 1.88 -8.79 -10.93
N SER A 52 1.09 -9.47 -11.77
CA SER A 52 -0.36 -9.28 -11.78
C SER A 52 -1.02 -9.91 -10.54
N ALA A 53 -2.22 -9.43 -10.22
CA ALA A 53 -3.03 -9.97 -9.14
C ALA A 53 -3.40 -11.44 -9.42
N GLY A 54 -3.27 -12.30 -8.41
CA GLY A 54 -3.53 -13.73 -8.52
C GLY A 54 -2.32 -14.58 -8.89
N GLU A 55 -1.15 -13.97 -9.13
CA GLU A 55 0.09 -14.72 -9.34
C GLU A 55 0.65 -15.32 -8.05
N ASN A 56 1.41 -16.39 -8.21
CA ASN A 56 2.17 -16.98 -7.10
C ASN A 56 3.23 -16.01 -6.59
N LEU A 57 3.39 -15.96 -5.26
CA LEU A 57 4.56 -15.35 -4.66
C LEU A 57 5.82 -16.06 -5.16
N ILE A 58 6.87 -15.29 -5.48
CA ILE A 58 8.16 -15.88 -5.83
C ILE A 58 8.85 -16.41 -4.57
N ARG A 59 9.95 -17.15 -4.75
CA ARG A 59 10.77 -17.62 -3.63
C ARG A 59 12.23 -17.23 -3.80
N LEU A 60 12.83 -16.76 -2.71
CA LEU A 60 14.27 -16.55 -2.62
C LEU A 60 15.00 -17.83 -2.17
N ALA A 61 14.32 -18.70 -1.42
CA ALA A 61 14.79 -19.99 -0.95
C ALA A 61 13.78 -21.11 -1.26
N THR A 62 14.26 -22.36 -1.34
CA THR A 62 13.40 -23.53 -1.56
C THR A 62 12.38 -23.69 -0.42
N ALA A 63 11.15 -24.09 -0.75
CA ALA A 63 10.13 -24.37 0.25
C ALA A 63 10.53 -25.53 1.18
N GLU A 64 10.41 -25.33 2.50
CA GLU A 64 10.71 -26.34 3.53
C GLU A 64 9.44 -26.84 4.22
N TYR A 65 8.68 -27.70 3.53
CA TYR A 65 7.57 -28.47 4.11
C TYR A 65 8.07 -29.79 4.71
N ALA A 66 7.36 -30.35 5.71
CA ALA A 66 7.76 -31.59 6.38
C ALA A 66 7.89 -32.78 5.40
N ASP A 67 6.96 -32.87 4.45
CA ASP A 67 6.92 -33.86 3.37
C ASP A 67 7.61 -33.38 2.09
N ALA A 68 8.22 -32.18 2.11
CA ALA A 68 8.72 -31.44 0.95
C ALA A 68 7.65 -31.16 -0.14
N ILE A 69 6.36 -31.20 0.19
CA ILE A 69 5.25 -30.93 -0.71
C ILE A 69 4.34 -29.83 -0.14
N SER A 70 3.71 -30.08 1.00
CA SER A 70 2.71 -29.16 1.56
C SER A 70 2.42 -29.32 3.06
N GLU A 71 2.90 -30.37 3.72
CA GLU A 71 2.70 -30.56 5.15
C GLU A 71 3.47 -29.50 5.96
N VAL A 72 2.79 -28.85 6.89
CA VAL A 72 3.37 -27.79 7.72
C VAL A 72 4.56 -28.36 8.49
N GLY A 73 5.73 -27.76 8.30
CA GLY A 73 6.95 -28.17 9.00
C GLY A 73 7.04 -27.61 10.41
N GLY A 74 8.05 -28.08 11.16
CA GLY A 74 8.42 -27.50 12.45
C GLY A 74 7.93 -28.26 13.68
N GLU A 75 7.56 -29.54 13.56
CA GLU A 75 7.16 -30.39 14.70
C GLU A 75 8.23 -30.46 15.81
N ASP A 76 9.52 -30.36 15.44
CA ASP A 76 10.65 -30.34 16.37
C ASP A 76 11.04 -28.93 16.87
N ARG A 77 10.21 -27.91 16.61
CA ARG A 77 10.46 -26.50 16.99
C ARG A 77 9.54 -26.08 18.15
N PRO A 78 9.94 -25.09 18.98
CA PRO A 78 9.03 -24.48 19.93
C PRO A 78 7.76 -23.94 19.25
N SER A 79 6.64 -23.90 19.96
CA SER A 79 5.40 -23.38 19.38
C SER A 79 5.53 -21.88 19.09
N ALA A 80 4.75 -21.38 18.12
CA ALA A 80 4.74 -19.95 17.80
C ALA A 80 4.38 -19.08 19.02
N ARG A 81 3.52 -19.57 19.92
CA ARG A 81 3.17 -18.87 21.16
C ARG A 81 4.32 -18.86 22.17
N GLU A 82 5.06 -19.96 22.30
CA GLU A 82 6.26 -20.00 23.14
C GLU A 82 7.31 -19.00 22.65
N ILE A 83 7.54 -18.97 21.34
CA ILE A 83 8.47 -18.01 20.70
C ILE A 83 8.00 -16.58 20.95
N SER A 84 6.71 -16.29 20.74
CA SER A 84 6.12 -14.97 20.99
C SER A 84 6.35 -14.52 22.44
N ASN A 85 6.05 -15.37 23.43
CA ASN A 85 6.27 -15.05 24.85
C ASN A 85 7.75 -14.83 25.18
N THR A 86 8.65 -15.56 24.52
CA THR A 86 10.09 -15.51 24.83
C THR A 86 10.81 -14.34 24.15
N VAL A 87 10.39 -13.99 22.94
CA VAL A 87 11.12 -13.05 22.06
C VAL A 87 10.42 -11.70 21.98
N SER A 88 9.09 -11.67 21.96
CA SER A 88 8.30 -10.47 21.68
C SER A 88 7.77 -9.77 22.93
N ASP A 89 7.80 -10.44 24.10
CA ASP A 89 7.38 -9.81 25.35
C ASP A 89 8.33 -8.66 25.73
N SER A 90 7.82 -7.43 25.69
CA SER A 90 8.54 -6.22 26.10
C SER A 90 8.47 -5.99 27.61
N GLY A 91 7.73 -6.80 28.37
CA GLY A 91 7.52 -6.63 29.80
C GLY A 91 6.78 -5.33 30.15
N GLY A 92 6.03 -4.77 29.19
CA GLY A 92 5.37 -3.46 29.32
C GLY A 92 6.32 -2.27 29.21
N ALA A 93 7.53 -2.46 28.67
CA ALA A 93 8.42 -1.36 28.37
C ALA A 93 7.97 -0.65 27.10
N ASP A 94 7.81 0.67 27.19
CA ASP A 94 7.74 1.55 26.03
C ASP A 94 9.16 1.72 25.46
N VAL A 95 9.39 1.15 24.26
CA VAL A 95 10.68 1.16 23.58
C VAL A 95 10.62 2.16 22.44
N ILE A 96 11.13 3.36 22.71
CA ILE A 96 11.23 4.42 21.71
C ILE A 96 12.28 4.04 20.66
N SER A 97 11.93 4.22 19.39
CA SER A 97 12.85 4.05 18.27
C SER A 97 14.09 4.95 18.43
N ASP A 98 15.29 4.37 18.40
CA ASP A 98 16.57 5.10 18.42
C ASP A 98 16.71 6.12 17.26
N ARG A 99 15.89 5.95 16.21
CA ARG A 99 15.84 6.86 15.05
C ARG A 99 14.80 7.97 15.19
N MET A 100 14.05 8.00 16.30
CA MET A 100 13.04 9.02 16.61
C MET A 100 12.01 9.18 15.49
N MET A 101 11.58 8.05 14.91
CA MET A 101 10.58 8.04 13.84
C MET A 101 9.18 8.25 14.43
N SER A 102 8.35 9.03 13.76
CA SER A 102 6.92 9.16 14.09
C SER A 102 6.15 7.89 13.72
N ALA A 103 4.97 7.68 14.34
CA ALA A 103 4.02 6.61 13.99
C ALA A 103 3.73 6.48 12.47
N MET A 104 3.81 7.59 11.72
CA MET A 104 3.69 7.59 10.26
C MET A 104 4.64 6.59 9.56
N ILE A 105 5.77 6.21 10.17
CA ILE A 105 6.68 5.22 9.57
C ILE A 105 6.01 3.85 9.43
N TYR A 106 5.23 3.39 10.41
CA TYR A 106 4.54 2.11 10.31
C TYR A 106 3.23 2.26 9.55
N ALA A 107 2.50 3.36 9.74
CA ALA A 107 1.24 3.59 9.04
C ALA A 107 1.45 3.64 7.52
N TRP A 108 2.51 4.33 7.05
CA TRP A 108 2.92 4.29 5.64
C TRP A 108 3.37 2.89 5.23
N GLY A 109 4.14 2.20 6.07
CA GLY A 109 4.58 0.82 5.79
C GLY A 109 3.41 -0.14 5.58
N GLN A 110 2.38 -0.09 6.43
CA GLN A 110 1.15 -0.86 6.30
C GLN A 110 0.35 -0.44 5.06
N PHE A 111 0.22 0.86 4.80
CA PHE A 111 -0.44 1.37 3.61
C PHE A 111 0.22 0.85 2.32
N ILE A 112 1.54 0.75 2.29
CA ILE A 112 2.30 0.16 1.19
C ILE A 112 2.18 -1.37 1.16
N ASP A 113 2.23 -2.07 2.29
CA ASP A 113 2.01 -3.53 2.33
C ASP A 113 0.68 -3.91 1.65
N HIS A 114 -0.35 -3.08 1.84
CA HIS A 114 -1.68 -3.28 1.27
C HIS A 114 -1.78 -2.91 -0.22
N ASP A 115 -0.74 -2.30 -0.79
CA ASP A 115 -0.61 -2.04 -2.22
C ASP A 115 0.05 -3.21 -2.96
N ILE A 116 0.95 -3.94 -2.29
CA ILE A 116 1.83 -4.93 -2.94
C ILE A 116 1.63 -6.38 -2.46
N THR A 117 1.05 -6.62 -1.28
CA THR A 117 0.81 -7.99 -0.78
C THR A 117 -0.57 -8.21 -0.14
N LEU A 118 -1.19 -9.33 -0.52
CA LEU A 118 -2.34 -9.91 0.16
C LEU A 118 -2.31 -11.42 0.01
N THR A 119 -2.02 -12.13 1.10
CA THR A 119 -2.21 -13.58 1.17
C THR A 119 -3.44 -13.88 2.00
N GLN A 120 -4.54 -14.20 1.33
CA GLN A 120 -5.81 -14.52 2.00
C GLN A 120 -5.72 -15.80 2.83
N SER A 121 -6.51 -15.86 3.90
CA SER A 121 -6.78 -17.09 4.62
C SER A 121 -7.47 -18.11 3.71
N GLY A 122 -7.07 -19.38 3.81
CA GLY A 122 -7.79 -20.48 3.18
C GLY A 122 -9.14 -20.75 3.86
N THR A 123 -9.79 -21.85 3.50
CA THR A 123 -11.13 -22.18 4.06
C THR A 123 -11.24 -23.60 4.61
N THR A 124 -10.22 -24.44 4.43
CA THR A 124 -10.30 -25.89 4.64
C THR A 124 -9.25 -26.46 5.59
N GLU A 125 -8.13 -25.79 5.79
CA GLU A 125 -6.97 -26.31 6.53
C GLU A 125 -6.71 -25.51 7.80
N VAL A 126 -7.37 -25.92 8.89
CA VAL A 126 -7.08 -25.39 10.22
C VAL A 126 -5.73 -25.89 10.70
N THR A 127 -4.92 -25.00 11.26
CA THR A 127 -3.69 -25.33 11.98
C THR A 127 -3.74 -24.69 13.36
N SER A 128 -3.44 -25.45 14.39
CA SER A 128 -3.58 -25.01 15.78
C SER A 128 -2.20 -24.74 16.39
N ILE A 129 -2.01 -23.54 16.90
CA ILE A 129 -0.80 -23.16 17.64
C ILE A 129 -0.95 -23.68 19.07
N ALA A 130 -0.04 -24.58 19.48
CA ALA A 130 0.00 -25.06 20.86
C ALA A 130 0.34 -23.92 21.84
N VAL A 131 -0.48 -23.78 22.88
CA VAL A 131 -0.28 -22.78 23.94
C VAL A 131 0.50 -23.42 25.09
N PRO A 132 1.58 -22.78 25.59
CA PRO A 132 2.28 -23.27 26.78
C PRO A 132 1.35 -23.40 27.98
N ALA A 133 1.50 -24.48 28.75
CA ALA A 133 0.69 -24.70 29.95
C ALA A 133 0.85 -23.53 30.94
N GLY A 134 -0.26 -22.95 31.39
CA GLY A 134 -0.23 -21.81 32.30
C GLY A 134 0.02 -20.46 31.62
N ASP A 135 -0.04 -20.38 30.28
CA ASP A 135 -0.01 -19.12 29.56
C ASP A 135 -1.07 -18.16 30.14
N PRO A 136 -0.69 -16.94 30.56
CA PRO A 136 -1.59 -16.07 31.30
C PRO A 136 -2.78 -15.58 30.47
N SER A 137 -2.66 -15.55 29.14
CA SER A 137 -3.69 -15.04 28.23
C SER A 137 -4.59 -16.17 27.73
N PHE A 138 -4.00 -17.31 27.36
CA PHE A 138 -4.71 -18.36 26.62
C PHE A 138 -4.87 -19.68 27.38
N ASP A 139 -4.11 -19.92 28.47
CA ASP A 139 -4.28 -21.09 29.35
C ASP A 139 -4.10 -20.75 30.86
N PRO A 140 -4.83 -19.75 31.41
CA PRO A 140 -4.58 -19.26 32.77
C PRO A 140 -4.88 -20.28 33.87
N PHE A 141 -5.61 -21.36 33.54
CA PHE A 141 -5.92 -22.46 34.47
C PHE A 141 -4.95 -23.64 34.35
N ASN A 142 -3.89 -23.50 33.54
CA ASN A 142 -2.84 -24.50 33.38
C ASN A 142 -3.41 -25.88 32.98
N THR A 143 -4.28 -25.89 31.97
CA THR A 143 -4.88 -27.12 31.43
C THR A 143 -3.88 -27.93 30.63
N GLY A 144 -2.90 -27.27 30.00
CA GLY A 144 -1.91 -27.91 29.13
C GLY A 144 -2.48 -28.42 27.80
N THR A 145 -3.71 -28.04 27.45
CA THR A 145 -4.40 -28.49 26.22
C THR A 145 -4.93 -27.34 25.37
N ALA A 146 -4.69 -26.09 25.77
CA ALA A 146 -5.17 -24.93 25.03
C ALA A 146 -4.44 -24.76 23.68
N THR A 147 -5.17 -24.26 22.70
CA THR A 147 -4.65 -23.93 21.37
C THR A 147 -5.17 -22.57 20.90
N ILE A 148 -4.42 -21.93 20.00
CA ILE A 148 -4.89 -20.80 19.20
C ILE A 148 -5.07 -21.32 17.77
N ASP A 149 -6.31 -21.43 17.33
CA ASP A 149 -6.61 -21.96 16.01
C ASP A 149 -6.40 -20.88 14.94
N THR A 150 -5.73 -21.26 13.85
CA THR A 150 -5.52 -20.42 12.68
C THR A 150 -5.89 -21.20 11.42
N MET A 151 -6.06 -20.49 10.32
CA MET A 151 -6.31 -21.10 9.02
C MET A 151 -5.06 -20.95 8.16
N ARG A 152 -4.63 -22.03 7.49
CA ARG A 152 -3.54 -21.92 6.52
C ARG A 152 -3.97 -20.99 5.39
N SER A 153 -3.01 -20.24 4.85
CA SER A 153 -3.22 -19.38 3.69
C SER A 153 -3.81 -20.14 2.49
N ALA A 154 -4.62 -19.44 1.70
CA ALA A 154 -4.98 -19.86 0.36
C ALA A 154 -3.70 -20.10 -0.47
N PHE A 155 -3.77 -21.04 -1.39
CA PHE A 155 -2.63 -21.50 -2.17
C PHE A 155 -3.08 -21.84 -3.60
N ASP A 156 -2.13 -21.89 -4.53
CA ASP A 156 -2.43 -22.26 -5.91
C ASP A 156 -2.78 -23.75 -5.99
N PRO A 157 -4.01 -24.12 -6.40
CA PRO A 157 -4.44 -25.51 -6.46
C PRO A 157 -3.69 -26.36 -7.48
N ALA A 158 -2.91 -25.77 -8.39
CA ALA A 158 -2.02 -26.49 -9.30
C ALA A 158 -0.67 -26.91 -8.64
N THR A 159 -0.37 -26.39 -7.45
CA THR A 159 0.86 -26.66 -6.69
C THR A 159 0.60 -27.54 -5.47
N GLY A 160 1.67 -27.94 -4.76
CA GLY A 160 1.54 -28.81 -3.59
C GLY A 160 1.14 -30.24 -3.94
N THR A 161 1.52 -30.71 -5.13
CA THR A 161 1.13 -32.03 -5.66
C THR A 161 2.27 -33.04 -5.65
N SER A 162 3.52 -32.59 -5.55
CA SER A 162 4.71 -33.43 -5.56
C SER A 162 5.93 -32.67 -5.03
N THR A 163 7.03 -33.37 -4.76
CA THR A 163 8.29 -32.72 -4.33
C THR A 163 8.92 -31.84 -5.42
N SER A 164 8.53 -32.02 -6.69
CA SER A 164 8.90 -31.15 -7.81
C SER A 164 7.95 -29.98 -8.04
N SER A 165 6.80 -29.96 -7.35
CA SER A 165 5.81 -28.87 -7.36
C SER A 165 5.26 -28.70 -5.94
N PRO A 166 6.12 -28.21 -5.00
CA PRO A 166 5.69 -27.92 -3.64
C PRO A 166 4.66 -26.79 -3.64
N ARG A 167 3.93 -26.64 -2.53
CA ARG A 167 2.82 -25.68 -2.42
C ARG A 167 3.30 -24.23 -2.47
N GLU A 168 2.65 -23.44 -3.32
CA GLU A 168 2.85 -21.99 -3.44
C GLU A 168 1.64 -21.18 -2.97
N GLN A 169 1.93 -20.06 -2.32
CA GLN A 169 0.92 -19.09 -1.89
C GLN A 169 0.72 -18.04 -2.98
N VAL A 170 -0.51 -17.56 -3.09
CA VAL A 170 -0.92 -16.60 -4.12
C VAL A 170 -0.96 -15.20 -3.52
N ASN A 171 -0.44 -14.22 -4.28
CA ASN A 171 -0.69 -12.81 -4.01
C ASN A 171 -2.02 -12.42 -4.64
N GLN A 172 -3.01 -12.02 -3.84
CA GLN A 172 -4.37 -11.71 -4.33
C GLN A 172 -4.47 -10.28 -4.92
N ILE A 173 -3.43 -9.48 -4.79
CA ILE A 173 -3.33 -8.12 -5.33
C ILE A 173 -2.08 -7.99 -6.23
N SER A 174 -2.00 -6.90 -6.99
CA SER A 174 -0.84 -6.63 -7.84
C SER A 174 0.44 -6.49 -6.99
N ALA A 175 1.60 -6.86 -7.55
CA ALA A 175 2.89 -6.74 -6.88
C ALA A 175 3.52 -5.35 -7.05
N PHE A 176 2.89 -4.47 -7.81
CA PHE A 176 3.41 -3.16 -8.16
C PHE A 176 3.00 -2.11 -7.14
N LEU A 177 3.82 -1.08 -6.97
CA LEU A 177 3.41 0.14 -6.29
C LEU A 177 2.55 0.97 -7.24
N ASP A 178 1.32 0.54 -7.47
CA ASP A 178 0.39 1.09 -8.47
C ASP A 178 -0.91 1.65 -7.86
N GLY A 179 -0.93 1.84 -6.54
CA GLY A 179 -2.05 2.42 -5.82
C GLY A 179 -3.27 1.51 -5.76
N SER A 180 -3.12 0.20 -5.95
CA SER A 180 -4.18 -0.80 -5.87
C SER A 180 -4.95 -0.75 -4.55
N MET A 181 -4.33 -0.34 -3.43
CA MET A 181 -5.03 -0.13 -2.16
C MET A 181 -6.08 1.00 -2.23
N VAL A 182 -5.92 1.96 -3.15
CA VAL A 182 -6.86 3.06 -3.42
C VAL A 182 -7.81 2.71 -4.55
N TYR A 183 -7.31 2.08 -5.62
CA TYR A 183 -8.04 1.90 -6.89
C TYR A 183 -8.61 0.48 -7.09
N GLY A 184 -8.21 -0.50 -6.28
CA GLY A 184 -8.51 -1.92 -6.45
C GLY A 184 -7.47 -2.66 -7.27
N SER A 185 -7.46 -3.98 -7.15
CA SER A 185 -6.64 -4.92 -7.95
C SER A 185 -7.43 -5.65 -9.04
N ASN A 186 -8.66 -5.20 -9.32
CA ASN A 186 -9.45 -5.67 -10.45
C ASN A 186 -10.41 -4.59 -10.95
N ASP A 187 -10.81 -4.69 -12.22
CA ASP A 187 -11.65 -3.69 -12.90
C ASP A 187 -13.01 -3.49 -12.22
N ALA A 188 -13.59 -4.52 -11.59
CA ALA A 188 -14.89 -4.41 -10.94
C ALA A 188 -14.82 -3.54 -9.68
N THR A 189 -13.79 -3.73 -8.83
CA THR A 189 -13.53 -2.87 -7.68
C THR A 189 -13.23 -1.44 -8.13
N ALA A 190 -12.35 -1.26 -9.12
CA ALA A 190 -12.02 0.07 -9.64
C ALA A 190 -13.24 0.81 -10.19
N ALA A 191 -14.09 0.12 -10.96
CA ALA A 191 -15.33 0.69 -11.46
C ALA A 191 -16.30 1.04 -10.33
N ALA A 192 -16.46 0.15 -9.35
CA ALA A 192 -17.38 0.36 -8.23
C ALA A 192 -17.02 1.58 -7.38
N LEU A 193 -15.73 1.88 -7.22
CA LEU A 193 -15.22 3.02 -6.44
C LEU A 193 -15.37 4.37 -7.17
N ARG A 194 -15.63 4.38 -8.49
CA ARG A 194 -15.73 5.61 -9.29
C ARG A 194 -17.15 6.20 -9.29
N THR A 195 -17.22 7.51 -9.45
CA THR A 195 -18.49 8.21 -9.70
C THR A 195 -18.89 8.17 -11.18
N PHE A 196 -17.94 7.87 -12.07
CA PHE A 196 -18.05 8.07 -13.53
C PHE A 196 -18.48 9.50 -13.91
N SER A 197 -18.12 10.46 -13.06
CA SER A 197 -18.33 11.89 -13.30
C SER A 197 -17.13 12.71 -12.85
N GLY A 198 -16.55 13.46 -13.79
CA GLY A 198 -15.41 14.35 -13.53
C GLY A 198 -14.11 13.63 -13.18
N GLY A 199 -14.01 12.34 -13.53
CA GLY A 199 -12.89 11.46 -13.22
C GLY A 199 -12.69 11.24 -11.72
N MET A 200 -13.76 11.27 -10.93
CA MET A 200 -13.69 11.24 -9.46
C MET A 200 -13.97 9.85 -8.87
N LEU A 201 -13.43 9.62 -7.68
CA LEU A 201 -13.78 8.53 -6.77
C LEU A 201 -14.96 8.94 -5.87
N LYS A 202 -15.79 7.96 -5.50
CA LYS A 202 -16.90 8.13 -4.55
C LYS A 202 -16.36 8.53 -3.18
N THR A 203 -17.11 9.36 -2.47
CA THR A 203 -16.84 9.75 -1.08
C THR A 203 -18.15 9.81 -0.32
N SER A 204 -18.10 9.61 1.00
CA SER A 204 -19.25 9.83 1.89
C SER A 204 -19.21 11.23 2.54
N ALA A 205 -20.08 11.46 3.52
CA ALA A 205 -20.18 12.75 4.21
C ALA A 205 -18.83 13.16 4.82
N GLY A 206 -18.48 14.44 4.73
CA GLY A 206 -17.19 14.94 5.22
C GLY A 206 -15.99 14.58 4.34
N ASN A 207 -16.22 14.20 3.08
CA ASN A 207 -15.17 13.73 2.15
C ASN A 207 -14.38 12.54 2.72
N MET A 208 -15.06 11.64 3.44
CA MET A 208 -14.49 10.38 3.87
C MET A 208 -14.62 9.34 2.75
N LEU A 209 -13.98 8.18 2.91
CA LEU A 209 -14.20 7.02 2.04
C LEU A 209 -15.70 6.70 1.88
N PRO A 210 -16.13 6.12 0.76
CA PRO A 210 -17.52 5.69 0.59
C PRO A 210 -17.92 4.65 1.65
N ILE A 211 -19.18 4.66 2.09
CA ILE A 211 -19.69 3.63 3.01
C ILE A 211 -20.11 2.41 2.20
N ASN A 212 -19.74 1.21 2.65
CA ASN A 212 -19.92 -0.05 1.94
C ASN A 212 -21.35 -0.60 2.06
N ASN A 213 -22.35 0.17 1.62
CA ASN A 213 -23.76 -0.19 1.70
C ASN A 213 -24.46 -0.17 0.34
N VAL A 214 -25.69 -0.69 0.30
CA VAL A 214 -26.52 -0.77 -0.91
C VAL A 214 -26.92 0.60 -1.47
N GLU A 215 -26.87 1.67 -0.67
CA GLU A 215 -27.13 3.03 -1.16
C GLU A 215 -25.96 3.54 -2.00
N THR A 216 -24.73 3.25 -1.58
CA THR A 216 -23.49 3.66 -2.28
C THR A 216 -23.12 2.68 -3.40
N PHE A 217 -23.47 1.40 -3.23
CA PHE A 217 -23.14 0.28 -4.12
C PHE A 217 -24.39 -0.57 -4.44
N PRO A 218 -25.31 -0.06 -5.28
CA PRO A 218 -26.59 -0.73 -5.57
C PRO A 218 -26.44 -2.05 -6.33
N ASP A 219 -25.33 -2.25 -7.05
CA ASP A 219 -25.05 -3.46 -7.83
C ASP A 219 -24.30 -4.55 -7.03
N GLY A 220 -24.02 -4.29 -5.75
CA GLY A 220 -23.28 -5.16 -4.85
C GLY A 220 -22.19 -4.41 -4.10
N THR A 221 -22.15 -4.60 -2.78
CA THR A 221 -21.09 -4.07 -1.90
C THR A 221 -19.75 -4.72 -2.19
N LEU A 222 -18.66 -4.04 -1.84
CA LEU A 222 -17.32 -4.60 -1.94
C LEU A 222 -17.05 -5.58 -0.78
N GLU A 223 -16.14 -6.52 -0.99
CA GLU A 223 -15.63 -7.37 0.09
C GLU A 223 -14.67 -6.54 0.95
N MET A 224 -15.09 -6.25 2.18
CA MET A 224 -14.30 -5.54 3.18
C MET A 224 -14.17 -6.42 4.42
N ASP A 225 -12.93 -6.58 4.89
CA ASP A 225 -12.63 -7.40 6.05
C ASP A 225 -13.24 -6.79 7.32
N ASN A 226 -13.94 -7.63 8.08
CA ASN A 226 -14.55 -7.27 9.37
C ASN A 226 -14.06 -8.23 10.46
N ALA A 227 -12.74 -8.38 10.57
CA ALA A 227 -12.10 -9.35 11.45
C ALA A 227 -12.51 -9.19 12.93
N ASN A 228 -12.85 -7.96 13.32
CA ASN A 228 -13.44 -7.66 14.62
C ASN A 228 -14.80 -6.97 14.43
N PRO A 229 -15.92 -7.71 14.41
CA PRO A 229 -17.23 -7.22 13.99
C PRO A 229 -17.94 -6.38 15.07
N PHE A 230 -17.24 -5.38 15.62
CA PHE A 230 -17.82 -4.36 16.48
C PHE A 230 -18.79 -3.44 15.73
N VAL A 231 -18.60 -3.32 14.41
CA VAL A 231 -19.37 -2.49 13.49
C VAL A 231 -19.99 -3.41 12.42
N ALA A 232 -21.20 -3.07 11.96
CA ALA A 232 -21.85 -3.86 10.92
C ALA A 232 -21.10 -3.73 9.59
N SER A 233 -21.09 -4.79 8.77
CA SER A 233 -20.35 -4.79 7.50
C SER A 233 -20.80 -3.69 6.52
N ASP A 234 -22.06 -3.25 6.60
CA ASP A 234 -22.62 -2.16 5.80
C ASP A 234 -22.35 -0.75 6.37
N GLU A 235 -21.65 -0.68 7.51
CA GLU A 235 -21.15 0.56 8.12
C GLU A 235 -19.64 0.76 7.90
N LEU A 236 -18.95 -0.24 7.33
CA LEU A 236 -17.52 -0.14 6.98
C LEU A 236 -17.29 0.84 5.82
N PHE A 237 -16.09 1.41 5.76
CA PHE A 237 -15.64 2.11 4.56
C PHE A 237 -15.30 1.12 3.44
N ALA A 238 -15.48 1.55 2.20
CA ALA A 238 -15.07 0.85 1.00
C ALA A 238 -13.81 1.50 0.40
N ALA A 239 -12.84 0.68 -0.01
CA ALA A 239 -11.58 1.10 -0.61
C ALA A 239 -11.12 0.07 -1.66
N GLY A 240 -9.93 0.28 -2.23
CA GLY A 240 -9.32 -0.65 -3.19
C GLY A 240 -8.85 -1.97 -2.56
N ASP A 241 -8.34 -1.92 -1.33
CA ASP A 241 -7.94 -3.09 -0.54
C ASP A 241 -8.97 -3.39 0.58
N ALA A 242 -9.27 -4.68 0.77
CA ALA A 242 -10.31 -5.16 1.69
C ALA A 242 -10.02 -4.83 3.16
N ARG A 243 -8.76 -4.59 3.54
CA ARG A 243 -8.33 -4.37 4.93
C ARG A 243 -8.27 -2.88 5.30
N ALA A 244 -8.83 -1.99 4.48
CA ALA A 244 -8.78 -0.53 4.74
C ALA A 244 -9.38 -0.08 6.09
N ASN A 245 -10.17 -0.93 6.75
CA ASN A 245 -10.79 -0.68 8.05
C ASN A 245 -10.03 -1.31 9.23
N GLU A 246 -8.83 -1.85 9.02
CA GLU A 246 -8.05 -2.54 10.07
C GLU A 246 -7.74 -1.63 11.26
N ASN A 247 -7.38 -0.38 11.00
CA ASN A 247 -7.22 0.67 12.01
C ASN A 247 -7.47 2.07 11.41
N VAL A 248 -7.62 3.06 12.29
CA VAL A 248 -8.00 4.43 11.92
C VAL A 248 -6.92 5.17 11.16
N GLU A 249 -5.64 4.90 11.41
CA GLU A 249 -4.52 5.57 10.72
C GLU A 249 -4.43 5.12 9.25
N LEU A 250 -4.57 3.81 9.01
CA LEU A 250 -4.68 3.25 7.67
C LEU A 250 -5.90 3.84 6.94
N THR A 251 -7.05 3.89 7.62
CA THR A 251 -8.28 4.48 7.07
C THR A 251 -8.07 5.96 6.72
N ALA A 252 -7.31 6.70 7.53
CA ALA A 252 -6.98 8.10 7.31
C ALA A 252 -6.06 8.29 6.09
N LEU A 253 -5.04 7.43 5.91
CA LEU A 253 -4.18 7.43 4.72
C LEU A 253 -4.96 7.09 3.45
N GLN A 254 -5.83 6.09 3.50
CA GLN A 254 -6.74 5.75 2.41
C GLN A 254 -7.62 6.96 2.04
N THR A 255 -8.22 7.60 3.03
CA THR A 255 -9.03 8.82 2.85
C THR A 255 -8.20 9.96 2.23
N LEU A 256 -6.95 10.14 2.67
CA LEU A 256 -6.05 11.18 2.16
C LEU A 256 -5.81 11.00 0.65
N PHE A 257 -5.51 9.79 0.19
CA PHE A 257 -5.22 9.56 -1.24
C PHE A 257 -6.47 9.56 -2.12
N VAL A 258 -7.64 9.21 -1.61
CA VAL A 258 -8.91 9.45 -2.32
C VAL A 258 -9.17 10.96 -2.48
N ARG A 259 -8.88 11.76 -1.45
CA ARG A 259 -9.01 13.23 -1.53
C ARG A 259 -8.00 13.82 -2.51
N GLU A 260 -6.77 13.32 -2.52
CA GLU A 260 -5.73 13.76 -3.46
C GLU A 260 -6.13 13.44 -4.90
N HIS A 261 -6.62 12.23 -5.17
CA HIS A 261 -7.17 11.87 -6.48
C HIS A 261 -8.26 12.86 -6.91
N ASN A 262 -9.25 13.10 -6.06
CA ASN A 262 -10.35 14.02 -6.36
C ASN A 262 -9.90 15.49 -6.45
N TYR A 263 -8.78 15.87 -5.83
CA TYR A 263 -8.15 17.17 -6.02
C TYR A 263 -7.49 17.27 -7.41
N GLN A 264 -6.70 16.28 -7.81
CA GLN A 264 -6.06 16.24 -9.13
C GLN A 264 -7.09 16.17 -10.25
N ALA A 265 -8.13 15.34 -10.11
CA ALA A 265 -9.22 15.22 -11.10
C ALA A 265 -9.91 16.58 -11.36
N ARG A 266 -10.23 17.33 -10.29
CA ARG A 266 -10.81 18.68 -10.42
C ARG A 266 -9.84 19.67 -11.08
N LYS A 267 -8.56 19.59 -10.76
CA LYS A 267 -7.52 20.46 -11.33
C LYS A 267 -7.34 20.18 -12.84
N ILE A 268 -7.31 18.90 -13.23
CA ILE A 268 -7.23 18.45 -14.62
C ILE A 268 -8.46 18.91 -15.41
N ALA A 269 -9.66 18.67 -14.89
CA ALA A 269 -10.92 19.08 -15.52
C ALA A 269 -11.01 20.61 -15.70
N ALA A 270 -10.50 21.39 -14.74
CA ALA A 270 -10.45 22.85 -14.86
C ALA A 270 -9.41 23.33 -15.89
N GLY A 271 -8.31 22.60 -16.06
CA GLY A 271 -7.26 22.91 -17.03
C GLY A 271 -7.59 22.52 -18.46
N ASN A 272 -8.38 21.46 -18.66
CA ASN A 272 -8.83 21.00 -19.97
C ASN A 272 -10.28 20.46 -19.92
N PRO A 273 -11.29 21.32 -20.16
CA PRO A 273 -12.70 20.95 -20.11
C PRO A 273 -13.17 19.95 -21.17
N ASP A 274 -12.36 19.69 -22.21
CA ASP A 274 -12.71 18.78 -23.31
C ASP A 274 -12.40 17.31 -22.99
N LEU A 275 -11.68 17.04 -21.89
CA LEU A 275 -11.35 15.68 -21.46
C LEU A 275 -12.61 14.93 -21.01
N SER A 276 -12.69 13.66 -21.40
CA SER A 276 -13.69 12.73 -20.88
C SER A 276 -13.44 12.35 -19.41
N ASP A 277 -14.46 11.80 -18.76
CA ASP A 277 -14.34 11.25 -17.39
C ASP A 277 -13.16 10.29 -17.26
N GLU A 278 -13.01 9.38 -18.23
CA GLU A 278 -11.96 8.38 -18.24
C GLU A 278 -10.57 8.99 -18.37
N GLU A 279 -10.40 9.98 -19.27
CA GLU A 279 -9.12 10.66 -19.44
C GLU A 279 -8.72 11.45 -18.18
N ILE A 280 -9.69 12.04 -17.47
CA ILE A 280 -9.43 12.73 -16.20
C ILE A 280 -9.06 11.71 -15.12
N TYR A 281 -9.81 10.62 -14.98
CA TYR A 281 -9.57 9.56 -14.00
C TYR A 281 -8.17 8.97 -14.16
N GLN A 282 -7.77 8.58 -15.38
CA GLN A 282 -6.47 7.95 -15.62
C GLN A 282 -5.30 8.92 -15.40
N GLN A 283 -5.46 10.20 -15.74
CA GLN A 283 -4.46 11.22 -15.44
C GLN A 283 -4.32 11.47 -13.93
N ALA A 284 -5.44 11.61 -13.20
CA ALA A 284 -5.43 11.78 -11.75
C ALA A 284 -4.83 10.55 -11.05
N ARG A 285 -5.23 9.35 -11.47
CA ARG A 285 -4.66 8.08 -10.99
C ARG A 285 -3.16 8.03 -11.22
N SER A 286 -2.68 8.35 -12.42
CA SER A 286 -1.24 8.35 -12.73
C SER A 286 -0.43 9.31 -11.86
N ILE A 287 -0.97 10.50 -11.53
CA ILE A 287 -0.29 11.46 -10.66
C ILE A 287 -0.19 10.90 -9.24
N VAL A 288 -1.29 10.41 -8.69
CA VAL A 288 -1.33 9.85 -7.33
C VAL A 288 -0.41 8.64 -7.19
N ILE A 289 -0.37 7.75 -8.18
CA ILE A 289 0.57 6.62 -8.19
C ILE A 289 2.01 7.13 -8.15
N ALA A 290 2.34 8.15 -8.95
CA ALA A 290 3.67 8.73 -8.95
C ALA A 290 4.03 9.38 -7.59
N GLU A 291 3.07 10.00 -6.91
CA GLU A 291 3.25 10.56 -5.56
C GLU A 291 3.53 9.45 -4.54
N ILE A 292 2.75 8.36 -4.55
CA ILE A 292 2.95 7.19 -3.67
C ILE A 292 4.35 6.58 -3.89
N GLN A 293 4.73 6.37 -5.15
CA GLN A 293 6.06 5.86 -5.50
C GLN A 293 7.18 6.82 -5.06
N ALA A 294 7.00 8.13 -5.29
CA ALA A 294 7.99 9.14 -4.93
C ALA A 294 8.20 9.21 -3.41
N ILE A 295 7.13 9.24 -2.62
CA ILE A 295 7.21 9.23 -1.15
C ILE A 295 7.89 7.94 -0.68
N THR A 296 7.51 6.79 -1.24
CA THR A 296 8.06 5.49 -0.84
C THR A 296 9.56 5.39 -1.11
N TYR A 297 10.02 5.71 -2.32
CA TYR A 297 11.43 5.56 -2.70
C TYR A 297 12.35 6.70 -2.24
N ASN A 298 11.84 7.94 -2.17
CA ASN A 298 12.70 9.10 -1.86
C ASN A 298 12.66 9.51 -0.38
N GLU A 299 11.62 9.14 0.36
CA GLU A 299 11.43 9.59 1.75
C GLU A 299 11.34 8.42 2.73
N TRP A 300 10.40 7.49 2.51
CA TRP A 300 10.11 6.41 3.46
C TRP A 300 11.24 5.36 3.51
N LEU A 301 11.62 4.77 2.36
CA LEU A 301 12.70 3.76 2.30
C LEU A 301 14.04 4.32 2.80
N PRO A 302 14.49 5.55 2.44
CA PRO A 302 15.72 6.11 2.97
C PRO A 302 15.67 6.42 4.47
N SER A 303 14.50 6.77 5.01
CA SER A 303 14.32 6.94 6.46
C SER A 303 14.46 5.60 7.17
N LEU A 304 13.80 4.57 6.64
CA LEU A 304 13.77 3.23 7.21
C LEU A 304 15.11 2.49 7.09
N LEU A 305 15.71 2.46 5.90
CA LEU A 305 16.90 1.66 5.60
C LEU A 305 18.21 2.45 5.77
N GLY A 306 18.10 3.77 5.83
CA GLY A 306 19.24 4.68 5.88
C GLY A 306 19.57 5.28 4.51
N LYS A 307 20.30 6.40 4.54
CA LYS A 307 20.68 7.14 3.32
C LYS A 307 21.54 6.27 2.40
N GLY A 308 21.15 6.18 1.13
CA GLY A 308 21.88 5.42 0.11
C GLY A 308 21.65 3.91 0.16
N ALA A 309 20.65 3.43 0.92
CA ALA A 309 20.27 2.02 0.91
C ALA A 309 19.64 1.59 -0.43
N ILE A 310 19.08 2.54 -1.18
CA ILE A 310 18.56 2.31 -2.53
C ILE A 310 19.41 3.09 -3.53
N ASP A 311 19.91 2.36 -4.53
CA ASP A 311 20.69 2.93 -5.61
C ASP A 311 19.85 3.86 -6.50
N SER A 312 20.50 4.80 -7.18
CA SER A 312 19.81 5.67 -8.14
C SER A 312 19.21 4.84 -9.27
N TYR A 313 17.96 5.13 -9.62
CA TYR A 313 17.26 4.44 -10.70
C TYR A 313 18.02 4.52 -12.02
N THR A 314 18.30 3.36 -12.64
CA THR A 314 19.07 3.25 -13.89
C THR A 314 18.21 3.00 -15.13
N GLY A 315 16.88 3.00 -14.98
CA GLY A 315 15.93 2.69 -16.04
C GLY A 315 15.23 1.34 -15.84
N TYR A 316 14.19 1.10 -16.65
CA TYR A 316 13.41 -0.13 -16.63
C TYR A 316 14.23 -1.30 -17.18
N ASP A 317 14.22 -2.42 -16.47
CA ASP A 317 14.83 -3.69 -16.90
C ASP A 317 13.75 -4.75 -17.07
N ALA A 318 13.49 -5.13 -18.32
CA ALA A 318 12.45 -6.12 -18.67
C ALA A 318 12.78 -7.54 -18.20
N ALA A 319 14.02 -7.82 -17.81
CA ALA A 319 14.43 -9.13 -17.30
C ALA A 319 14.16 -9.31 -15.80
N VAL A 320 13.81 -8.23 -15.08
CA VAL A 320 13.48 -8.29 -13.65
C VAL A 320 12.04 -8.76 -13.47
N ASN A 321 11.86 -9.84 -12.72
CA ASN A 321 10.55 -10.26 -12.24
C ASN A 321 10.18 -9.43 -10.99
N PRO A 322 9.12 -8.61 -11.04
CA PRO A 322 8.68 -7.76 -9.93
C PRO A 322 7.85 -8.51 -8.87
N GLY A 323 7.56 -9.80 -9.05
CA GLY A 323 6.74 -10.58 -8.13
C GLY A 323 7.26 -10.50 -6.69
N ILE A 324 6.35 -10.37 -5.73
CA ILE A 324 6.73 -10.34 -4.31
C ILE A 324 7.16 -11.72 -3.86
N SER A 325 8.25 -11.77 -3.09
CA SER A 325 8.73 -13.02 -2.52
C SER A 325 7.95 -13.45 -1.28
N ASN A 326 7.80 -14.76 -1.09
CA ASN A 326 7.18 -15.35 0.08
C ASN A 326 7.90 -14.92 1.38
N GLU A 327 9.22 -14.82 1.32
CA GLU A 327 10.06 -14.33 2.42
C GLU A 327 9.77 -12.87 2.77
N PHE A 328 9.53 -12.02 1.76
CA PHE A 328 9.16 -10.63 1.98
C PHE A 328 7.77 -10.50 2.60
N ALA A 329 6.75 -11.10 1.96
CA ALA A 329 5.35 -10.99 2.37
C ALA A 329 5.06 -11.64 3.75
N THR A 330 5.79 -12.70 4.09
CA THR A 330 5.52 -13.49 5.31
C THR A 330 6.42 -13.10 6.48
N ALA A 331 7.65 -12.67 6.23
CA ALA A 331 8.63 -12.44 7.30
C ALA A 331 9.25 -11.03 7.25
N ALA A 332 9.94 -10.68 6.16
CA ALA A 332 10.80 -9.49 6.16
C ALA A 332 10.01 -8.19 6.36
N PHE A 333 8.88 -8.02 5.65
CA PHE A 333 8.09 -6.78 5.72
C PHE A 333 7.17 -6.71 6.95
N ARG A 334 7.07 -7.81 7.72
CA ARG A 334 6.36 -7.85 9.01
C ARG A 334 7.13 -7.14 10.15
N PHE A 335 8.34 -6.63 9.89
CA PHE A 335 9.08 -5.80 10.85
C PHE A 335 8.25 -4.59 11.31
N GLY A 336 7.30 -4.11 10.49
CA GLY A 336 6.38 -3.03 10.84
C GLY A 336 5.61 -3.31 12.14
N HIS A 337 5.31 -4.58 12.45
CA HIS A 337 4.65 -4.96 13.70
C HIS A 337 5.48 -4.65 14.97
N SER A 338 6.78 -4.46 14.83
CA SER A 338 7.66 -4.02 15.93
C SER A 338 7.76 -2.50 16.07
N LEU A 339 7.11 -1.74 15.18
CA LEU A 339 7.14 -0.28 15.16
C LEU A 339 5.86 0.37 15.69
N LEU A 340 4.84 -0.42 16.04
CA LEU A 340 3.61 0.10 16.63
C LEU A 340 3.89 0.61 18.05
N GLY A 341 3.28 1.75 18.38
CA GLY A 341 3.15 2.20 19.76
C GLY A 341 2.10 1.39 20.52
N ASP A 342 1.90 1.72 21.79
CA ASP A 342 0.83 1.18 22.63
C ASP A 342 -0.48 1.97 22.52
N ASP A 343 -0.47 3.14 21.88
CA ASP A 343 -1.64 3.96 21.62
C ASP A 343 -1.63 4.67 20.26
N ILE A 344 -2.81 5.19 19.89
CA ILE A 344 -3.01 6.12 18.78
C ILE A 344 -3.39 7.48 19.38
N GLU A 345 -2.54 8.48 19.15
CA GLU A 345 -2.73 9.86 19.59
C GLU A 345 -3.67 10.65 18.68
N PHE A 346 -4.46 11.56 19.27
CA PHE A 346 -5.34 12.47 18.53
C PHE A 346 -5.05 13.92 18.89
N LEU A 347 -4.59 14.69 17.91
CA LEU A 347 -4.09 16.05 18.10
C LEU A 347 -4.93 17.07 17.30
N ASP A 348 -5.12 18.28 17.86
CA ASP A 348 -5.70 19.41 17.16
C ASP A 348 -4.68 20.12 16.24
N ASN A 349 -5.13 21.18 15.56
CA ASN A 349 -4.29 21.99 14.68
C ASN A 349 -3.15 22.75 15.39
N ASN A 350 -3.13 22.79 16.73
CA ASN A 350 -2.07 23.37 17.54
C ASN A 350 -1.11 22.30 18.08
N GLY A 351 -1.34 21.01 17.77
CA GLY A 351 -0.59 19.88 18.31
C GLY A 351 -0.97 19.54 19.75
N LEU A 352 -2.15 19.96 20.21
CA LEU A 352 -2.66 19.63 21.54
C LEU A 352 -3.58 18.41 21.45
N GLU A 353 -3.46 17.52 22.43
CA GLU A 353 -4.33 16.35 22.56
C GLU A 353 -5.81 16.77 22.65
N VAL A 354 -6.66 16.15 21.82
CA VAL A 354 -8.11 16.42 21.80
C VAL A 354 -8.92 15.39 22.58
N HIS A 355 -8.36 14.21 22.82
CA HIS A 355 -8.88 13.17 23.71
C HIS A 355 -7.79 12.16 24.03
N GLU A 356 -7.99 11.37 25.09
CA GLU A 356 -7.10 10.26 25.46
C GLU A 356 -6.88 9.33 24.25
N GLY A 357 -5.62 8.94 24.04
CA GLY A 357 -5.24 8.00 23.00
C GLY A 357 -6.03 6.70 23.08
N VAL A 358 -6.23 6.05 21.93
CA VAL A 358 -6.85 4.73 21.87
C VAL A 358 -5.74 3.69 22.00
N ALA A 359 -5.78 2.91 23.07
CA ALA A 359 -4.83 1.82 23.27
C ALA A 359 -4.96 0.75 22.16
N LEU A 360 -3.82 0.24 21.69
CA LEU A 360 -3.71 -0.77 20.64
C LEU A 360 -3.76 -2.21 21.16
#